data_AF-A0A2D8XA49-F1
#
_entry.id   AF-A0A2D8XA49-F1
#
_cell.length_a   1.000
_cell.length_b   1.000
_cell.length_c   1.000
_cell.angle_alpha   90.00
_cell.angle_beta   90.00
_cell.angle_gamma   90.00
#
_symmetry.space_group_name_H-M   'P 1'
#
loop_
_entity.id
_entity.type
_entity.pdbx_description
1 polymer ?
#
loop_
_entity_poly.entity_id
_entity_poly.type
_entity_poly.pdbx_seq_one_letter_code
_entity_poly.pdbx_strand_id
1 'polypeptide(L)'
;MSIKDLFGRNYLPDKNEKELAADAESGRNISAIKTKQDAFVPQIDYANPDTFAKYGSATLYYKSALDRILNYYPYDGSDEEINSFHNRSLDIEKYIFENKYPRTTGYITLSPASTTTSTKLEGYGVPDVAEYITFNGGPNVLNETQPLSQVVPNTSNNKFQYNNVYDDNLYTNNGYPSD
;
A
#
# COMPACT_ATOMS: atom_id res chain seq x y z
N MET A 1 -16.60 -27.41 18.97
CA MET A 1 -15.91 -26.37 18.19
C MET A 1 -14.68 -27.00 17.56
N SER A 2 -14.53 -26.89 16.24
CA SER A 2 -13.35 -27.41 15.56
C SER A 2 -12.14 -26.53 15.86
N ILE A 3 -10.94 -27.11 15.92
CA ILE A 3 -9.68 -26.34 15.96
C ILE A 3 -9.63 -25.28 14.84
N LYS A 4 -10.29 -25.56 13.70
CA LYS A 4 -10.44 -24.63 12.57
C LYS A 4 -11.26 -23.38 12.89
N ASP A 5 -12.20 -23.46 13.84
CA ASP A 5 -13.01 -22.30 14.28
C ASP A 5 -12.29 -21.47 15.36
N LEU A 6 -11.28 -22.05 16.03
CA LEU A 6 -10.54 -21.41 17.12
C LEU A 6 -9.48 -20.43 16.62
N PHE A 7 -8.97 -20.64 15.40
CA PHE A 7 -7.95 -19.79 14.80
C PHE A 7 -8.59 -18.95 13.70
N GLY A 8 -8.89 -17.69 14.04
CA GLY A 8 -9.34 -16.67 13.10
C GLY A 8 -8.50 -16.66 11.83
N ARG A 9 -9.21 -16.64 10.70
CA ARG A 9 -8.76 -17.04 9.36
C ARG A 9 -7.59 -16.19 8.85
N ASN A 10 -6.51 -16.85 8.45
CA ASN A 10 -5.51 -16.36 7.48
C ASN A 10 -5.08 -17.45 6.47
N TYR A 11 -5.73 -18.61 6.50
CA TYR A 11 -5.44 -19.75 5.62
C TYR A 11 -6.52 -19.87 4.55
N LEU A 12 -6.14 -20.31 3.34
CA LEU A 12 -7.10 -20.64 2.30
C LEU A 12 -7.97 -21.76 2.88
N PRO A 13 -9.29 -21.58 2.94
CA PRO A 13 -10.15 -22.65 3.41
C PRO A 13 -9.96 -23.86 2.50
N ASP A 14 -9.94 -25.05 3.11
CA ASP A 14 -9.83 -26.35 2.44
C ASP A 14 -11.13 -26.63 1.66
N LYS A 15 -11.37 -25.84 0.61
CA LYS A 15 -12.53 -25.80 -0.25
C LYS A 15 -12.11 -26.12 -1.69
N ASN A 16 -13.06 -26.59 -2.50
CA ASN A 16 -12.83 -26.81 -3.93
C ASN A 16 -12.41 -25.49 -4.63
N GLU A 17 -11.46 -25.58 -5.56
CA GLU A 17 -10.88 -24.44 -6.30
C GLU A 17 -11.93 -23.52 -6.92
N LYS A 18 -13.10 -24.06 -7.31
CA LYS A 18 -14.22 -23.33 -7.91
C LYS A 18 -14.93 -22.38 -6.93
N GLU A 19 -14.95 -22.69 -5.64
CA GLU A 19 -15.51 -21.78 -4.62
C GLU A 19 -14.49 -20.71 -4.22
N LEU A 20 -13.20 -21.05 -4.19
CA LEU A 20 -12.11 -20.09 -3.96
C LEU A 20 -11.98 -19.06 -5.08
N ALA A 21 -12.29 -19.46 -6.32
CA ALA A 21 -12.28 -18.57 -7.48
C ALA A 21 -13.40 -17.52 -7.50
N ALA A 22 -14.46 -17.68 -6.71
CA ALA A 22 -15.54 -16.71 -6.63
C ALA A 22 -15.18 -15.49 -5.77
N ASP A 23 -14.35 -15.69 -4.74
CA ASP A 23 -13.96 -14.67 -3.76
C ASP A 23 -12.56 -14.08 -4.03
N ALA A 24 -11.74 -14.73 -4.86
CA ALA A 24 -10.38 -14.29 -5.17
C ALA A 24 -10.33 -13.44 -6.44
N GLU A 25 -9.52 -12.38 -6.41
CA GLU A 25 -9.29 -11.48 -7.55
C GLU A 25 -8.90 -12.23 -8.83
N SER A 26 -8.08 -13.29 -8.72
CA SER A 26 -7.68 -14.13 -9.84
C SER A 26 -7.21 -15.52 -9.39
N GLY A 27 -7.24 -16.49 -10.31
CA GLY A 27 -6.65 -17.82 -10.07
C GLY A 27 -5.14 -17.77 -9.78
N ARG A 28 -4.43 -16.77 -10.31
CA ARG A 28 -3.01 -16.53 -10.00
C ARG A 28 -2.83 -16.06 -8.56
N ASN A 29 -3.70 -15.18 -8.07
CA ASN A 29 -3.69 -14.75 -6.67
C ASN A 29 -3.88 -15.95 -5.72
N ILE A 30 -4.81 -16.86 -6.01
CA ILE A 30 -5.01 -18.09 -5.21
C ILE A 30 -3.71 -18.91 -5.14
N SER A 31 -3.02 -19.08 -6.27
CA SER A 31 -1.76 -19.84 -6.32
C SER A 31 -0.64 -19.15 -5.51
N ALA A 32 -0.57 -17.82 -5.54
CA ALA A 32 0.38 -17.05 -4.76
C ALA A 32 0.10 -17.16 -3.25
N ILE A 33 -1.17 -17.08 -2.85
CA ILE A 33 -1.58 -17.25 -1.44
C ILE A 33 -1.26 -18.69 -0.97
N LYS A 34 -1.52 -19.70 -1.79
CA LYS A 34 -1.20 -21.10 -1.47
C LYS A 34 0.30 -21.28 -1.27
N THR A 35 1.11 -20.73 -2.18
CA THR A 35 2.58 -20.75 -2.07
C THR A 35 3.05 -20.09 -0.77
N LYS A 36 2.43 -18.97 -0.38
CA LYS A 36 2.74 -18.28 0.87
C LYS A 36 2.43 -19.12 2.11
N GLN A 37 1.34 -19.90 2.07
CA GLN A 37 0.92 -20.77 3.18
C GLN A 37 1.77 -22.02 3.30
N ASP A 38 2.18 -22.59 2.16
CA ASP A 38 3.05 -23.77 2.10
C ASP A 38 4.53 -23.40 2.36
N ALA A 39 4.87 -22.11 2.36
CA ALA A 39 6.23 -21.64 2.56
C ALA A 39 6.75 -21.93 3.97
N PHE A 40 7.94 -22.51 4.04
CA PHE A 40 8.65 -22.70 5.30
C PHE A 40 9.17 -21.35 5.82
N VAL A 41 8.92 -21.07 7.09
CA VAL A 41 9.44 -19.88 7.79
C VAL A 41 10.49 -20.32 8.81
N PRO A 42 11.77 -19.94 8.63
CA PRO A 42 12.80 -20.28 9.59
C PRO A 42 12.61 -19.53 10.91
N GLN A 43 12.89 -20.21 12.02
CA GLN A 43 12.83 -19.63 13.37
C GLN A 43 14.12 -18.88 13.70
N ILE A 44 14.40 -17.80 12.97
CA ILE A 44 15.57 -16.95 13.14
C ILE A 44 15.11 -15.56 13.60
N ASP A 45 15.80 -14.99 14.58
CA ASP A 45 15.52 -13.64 15.07
C ASP A 45 16.26 -12.58 14.24
N TYR A 46 15.58 -12.05 13.22
CA TYR A 46 16.10 -11.01 12.34
C TYR A 46 16.18 -9.61 12.99
N ALA A 47 15.78 -9.44 14.25
CA ALA A 47 16.05 -8.21 15.00
C ALA A 47 17.53 -8.10 15.40
N ASN A 48 18.17 -9.24 15.64
CA ASN A 48 19.55 -9.33 16.09
C ASN A 48 20.45 -9.84 14.95
N PRO A 49 21.36 -9.01 14.41
CA PRO A 49 22.16 -9.37 13.24
C PRO A 49 23.05 -10.60 13.44
N ASP A 50 23.53 -10.85 14.66
CA ASP A 50 24.42 -11.95 14.99
C ASP A 50 23.77 -13.34 14.77
N THR A 51 22.44 -13.42 14.72
CA THR A 51 21.71 -14.69 14.55
C THR A 51 21.70 -15.17 13.10
N PHE A 52 21.84 -14.27 12.11
CA PHE A 52 21.69 -14.59 10.70
C PHE A 52 22.88 -14.14 9.82
N ALA A 53 23.58 -13.06 10.18
CA ALA A 53 24.66 -12.49 9.40
C ALA A 53 25.97 -13.26 9.64
N LYS A 54 26.04 -14.48 9.11
CA LYS A 54 27.18 -15.39 9.29
C LYS A 54 28.40 -15.00 8.44
N TYR A 55 28.16 -14.39 7.29
CA TYR A 55 29.17 -13.87 6.37
C TYR A 55 28.69 -12.51 5.83
N GLY A 56 29.62 -11.58 5.60
CA GLY A 56 29.30 -10.24 5.09
C GLY A 56 28.85 -9.26 6.16
N SER A 57 28.43 -8.06 5.74
CA SER A 57 27.99 -6.98 6.63
C SER A 57 26.48 -7.05 6.87
N ALA A 58 26.08 -7.16 8.14
CA ALA A 58 24.67 -7.07 8.55
C ALA A 58 24.00 -5.80 8.01
N THR A 59 24.71 -4.67 8.02
CA THR A 59 24.23 -3.39 7.49
C THR A 59 23.85 -3.49 6.02
N LEU A 60 24.62 -4.24 5.22
CA LEU A 60 24.34 -4.39 3.81
C LEU A 60 23.06 -5.20 3.56
N TYR A 61 22.80 -6.23 4.37
CA TYR A 61 21.55 -6.99 4.29
C TYR A 61 20.33 -6.11 4.58
N TYR A 62 20.36 -5.31 5.65
CA TYR A 62 19.26 -4.38 5.95
C TYR A 62 19.10 -3.32 4.87
N LYS A 63 20.21 -2.72 4.41
CA LYS A 63 20.16 -1.69 3.37
C LYS A 63 19.58 -2.25 2.07
N SER A 64 20.08 -3.39 1.60
CA SER A 64 19.59 -4.01 0.37
C SER A 64 18.11 -4.40 0.47
N ALA A 65 17.67 -4.89 1.63
CA ALA A 65 16.27 -5.22 1.85
C ALA A 65 15.37 -3.99 1.81
N LEU A 66 15.78 -2.89 2.46
CA LEU A 66 15.05 -1.61 2.41
C LEU A 66 15.03 -1.04 1.00
N ASP A 67 16.17 -1.02 0.30
CA ASP A 67 16.27 -0.54 -1.08
C ASP A 67 15.34 -1.35 -2.00
N ARG A 68 15.25 -2.67 -1.80
CA ARG A 68 14.33 -3.50 -2.58
C ARG A 68 12.87 -3.17 -2.31
N ILE A 69 12.47 -3.07 -1.04
CA ILE A 69 11.09 -2.72 -0.68
C ILE A 69 10.74 -1.34 -1.23
N LEU A 70 11.63 -0.36 -1.06
CA LEU A 70 11.40 1.01 -1.52
C LEU A 70 11.19 1.07 -3.04
N ASN A 71 12.03 0.39 -3.81
CA ASN A 71 12.05 0.52 -5.27
C ASN A 71 11.11 -0.45 -6.00
N TYR A 72 10.80 -1.61 -5.42
CA TYR A 72 10.12 -2.70 -6.13
C TYR A 72 8.84 -3.21 -5.45
N TYR A 73 8.50 -2.72 -4.26
CA TYR A 73 7.22 -3.08 -3.67
C TYR A 73 6.07 -2.46 -4.49
N PRO A 74 5.08 -3.25 -4.94
CA PRO A 74 3.99 -2.73 -5.77
C PRO A 74 2.95 -2.03 -4.90
N TYR A 75 3.17 -0.74 -4.61
CA TYR A 75 2.29 0.07 -3.75
C TYR A 75 0.86 0.20 -4.27
N ASP A 76 0.70 0.17 -5.60
CA ASP A 76 -0.58 0.20 -6.32
C ASP A 76 -0.79 -1.11 -7.11
N GLY A 77 -0.22 -2.21 -6.62
CA GLY A 77 -0.35 -3.53 -7.25
C GLY A 77 -1.62 -4.25 -6.88
N SER A 78 -1.96 -5.23 -7.72
CA SER A 78 -2.99 -6.24 -7.43
C SER A 78 -2.61 -7.10 -6.21
N ASP A 79 -3.59 -7.80 -5.61
CA ASP A 79 -3.32 -8.71 -4.50
C ASP A 79 -2.36 -9.82 -4.92
N GLU A 80 -2.41 -10.23 -6.20
CA GLU A 80 -1.48 -11.18 -6.77
C GLU A 80 -0.03 -10.66 -6.73
N GLU A 81 0.21 -9.43 -7.17
CA GLU A 81 1.54 -8.84 -7.21
C GLU A 81 2.11 -8.64 -5.80
N ILE A 82 1.27 -8.22 -4.85
CA ILE A 82 1.66 -8.07 -3.44
C ILE A 82 2.06 -9.43 -2.85
N ASN A 83 1.25 -10.47 -3.07
CA ASN A 83 1.54 -11.82 -2.60
C ASN A 83 2.76 -12.42 -3.30
N SER A 84 2.92 -12.17 -4.59
CA SER A 84 4.06 -12.60 -5.40
C SER A 84 5.36 -11.93 -4.95
N PHE A 85 5.34 -10.63 -4.65
CA PHE A 85 6.47 -9.91 -4.06
C PHE A 85 6.89 -10.53 -2.72
N HIS A 86 5.92 -10.80 -1.84
CA HIS A 86 6.18 -11.42 -0.53
C HIS A 86 6.81 -12.82 -0.67
N ASN A 87 6.27 -13.65 -1.56
CA ASN A 87 6.80 -14.99 -1.82
C ASN A 87 8.22 -14.98 -2.39
N ARG A 88 8.55 -13.99 -3.22
CA ARG A 88 9.89 -13.80 -3.80
C ARG A 88 10.87 -13.07 -2.88
N SER A 89 10.42 -12.62 -1.71
CA SER A 89 11.27 -11.93 -0.74
C SER A 89 12.06 -12.92 0.09
N LEU A 90 13.26 -12.53 0.50
CA LEU A 90 14.04 -13.25 1.49
C LEU A 90 13.41 -13.10 2.87
N ASP A 91 13.73 -13.99 3.80
CA ASP A 91 13.09 -13.97 5.12
C ASP A 91 13.46 -12.71 5.93
N ILE A 92 14.66 -12.18 5.77
CA ILE A 92 15.04 -10.88 6.33
C ILE A 92 14.23 -9.73 5.72
N GLU A 93 13.98 -9.77 4.41
CA GLU A 93 13.18 -8.75 3.70
C GLU A 93 11.73 -8.80 4.19
N LYS A 94 11.16 -10.01 4.34
CA LYS A 94 9.83 -10.22 4.92
C LYS A 94 9.76 -9.65 6.34
N TYR A 95 10.75 -9.93 7.19
CA TYR A 95 10.81 -9.40 8.55
C TYR A 95 10.81 -7.87 8.56
N ILE A 96 11.68 -7.25 7.76
CA ILE A 96 11.77 -5.79 7.67
C ILE A 96 10.45 -5.23 7.16
N PHE A 97 9.90 -5.80 6.10
CA PHE A 97 8.65 -5.37 5.49
C PHE A 97 7.46 -5.45 6.45
N GLU A 98 7.36 -6.50 7.27
CA GLU A 98 6.22 -6.70 8.18
C GLU A 98 6.35 -5.95 9.51
N ASN A 99 7.58 -5.77 10.03
CA ASN A 99 7.79 -5.30 11.40
C ASN A 99 8.47 -3.94 11.53
N LYS A 100 9.22 -3.51 10.50
CA LYS A 100 10.03 -2.27 10.56
C LYS A 100 9.61 -1.25 9.51
N TYR A 101 9.15 -1.70 8.36
CA TYR A 101 8.73 -0.83 7.29
C TYR A 101 7.37 -0.19 7.62
N PRO A 102 7.23 1.15 7.51
CA PRO A 102 5.98 1.82 7.79
C PRO A 102 4.96 1.49 6.70
N ARG A 103 4.02 0.59 7.01
CA ARG A 103 2.94 0.16 6.09
C ARG A 103 1.56 0.65 6.50
N THR A 104 1.41 1.12 7.73
CA THR A 104 0.12 1.56 8.26
C THR A 104 -0.19 2.98 7.82
N THR A 105 -1.47 3.25 7.57
CA THR A 105 -1.99 4.60 7.36
C THR A 105 -1.69 5.47 8.58
N GLY A 106 -0.83 6.47 8.40
CA GLY A 106 -0.66 7.53 9.39
C GLY A 106 -1.90 8.43 9.40
N TYR A 107 -2.35 8.83 10.59
CA TYR A 107 -3.35 9.87 10.73
C TYR A 107 -2.67 11.16 11.20
N ILE A 108 -3.18 12.30 10.76
CA ILE A 108 -2.76 13.62 11.23
C ILE A 108 -3.91 14.15 12.09
N THR A 109 -3.61 14.60 13.30
CA THR A 109 -4.58 15.31 14.14
C THR A 109 -4.50 16.79 13.82
N LEU A 110 -5.54 17.33 13.20
CA LEU A 110 -5.71 18.76 12.98
C LEU A 110 -6.51 19.36 14.15
N SER A 111 -6.13 20.56 14.60
CA SER A 111 -6.70 21.29 15.74
C SER A 111 -6.65 20.51 17.07
N PRO A 112 -5.45 20.08 17.55
CA PRO A 112 -5.33 19.32 18.80
C PRO A 112 -5.72 20.12 20.05
N ALA A 113 -5.63 21.45 20.00
CA ALA A 113 -6.07 22.35 21.07
C ALA A 113 -7.34 23.09 20.61
N SER A 114 -8.46 22.78 21.27
CA SER A 114 -9.78 23.29 20.94
C SER A 114 -9.95 24.76 21.32
N THR A 115 -9.51 25.67 20.46
CA THR A 115 -10.00 27.06 20.47
C THR A 115 -10.81 27.26 19.20
N THR A 116 -12.10 27.00 19.30
CA THR A 116 -13.07 27.25 18.21
C THR A 116 -13.48 28.71 18.20
N THR A 117 -13.34 29.38 17.06
CA THR A 117 -13.80 30.77 16.86
C THR A 117 -15.31 30.84 16.55
N SER A 118 -15.96 29.69 16.28
CA SER A 118 -17.36 29.60 15.82
C SER A 118 -18.16 28.48 16.51
N THR A 119 -19.48 28.56 16.41
CA THR A 119 -20.44 27.55 16.87
C THR A 119 -20.15 26.19 16.21
N LYS A 120 -19.99 25.15 17.02
CA LYS A 120 -19.76 23.78 16.53
C LYS A 120 -21.02 23.28 15.80
N LEU A 121 -20.85 22.71 14.61
CA LEU A 121 -21.87 21.95 13.89
C LEU A 121 -21.51 20.47 13.96
N GLU A 122 -22.38 19.65 14.56
CA GLU A 122 -22.17 18.19 14.71
C GLU A 122 -20.83 17.79 15.34
N GLY A 123 -20.26 18.63 16.21
CA GLY A 123 -18.99 18.39 16.89
C GLY A 123 -17.76 18.92 16.15
N TYR A 124 -17.91 19.39 14.92
CA TYR A 124 -16.86 20.02 14.13
C TYR A 124 -16.97 21.55 14.22
N GLY A 125 -15.83 22.25 14.30
CA GLY A 125 -15.80 23.71 14.37
C GLY A 125 -14.52 24.26 13.75
N VAL A 126 -14.54 25.54 13.39
CA VAL A 126 -13.37 26.20 12.78
C VAL A 126 -12.37 26.58 13.87
N PRO A 127 -11.09 26.13 13.78
CA PRO A 127 -10.06 26.51 14.74
C PRO A 127 -9.63 27.96 14.58
N ASP A 128 -9.16 28.57 15.67
CA ASP A 128 -8.68 29.96 15.71
C ASP A 128 -7.42 30.18 14.89
N VAL A 129 -6.57 29.14 14.82
CA VAL A 129 -5.47 29.05 13.85
C VAL A 129 -5.88 28.04 12.80
N ALA A 130 -6.11 28.51 11.58
CA ALA A 130 -6.46 27.63 10.47
C ALA A 130 -5.24 26.79 10.08
N GLU A 131 -5.38 25.47 10.21
CA GLU A 131 -4.39 24.49 9.78
C GLU A 131 -4.82 23.91 8.44
N TYR A 132 -3.90 23.87 7.48
CA TYR A 132 -4.18 23.40 6.13
C TYR A 132 -3.22 22.27 5.75
N ILE A 133 -3.75 21.24 5.08
CA ILE A 133 -2.93 20.30 4.32
C ILE A 133 -2.95 20.80 2.88
N THR A 134 -1.84 21.36 2.42
CA THR A 134 -1.70 21.80 1.04
C THR A 134 -1.41 20.58 0.16
N PHE A 135 -2.33 20.29 -0.75
CA PHE A 135 -2.09 19.36 -1.84
C PHE A 135 -1.64 20.18 -3.05
N ASN A 136 -0.42 19.94 -3.52
CA ASN A 136 -0.02 20.43 -4.82
C ASN A 136 -0.73 19.56 -5.87
N GLY A 137 -1.79 20.10 -6.48
CA GLY A 137 -2.52 19.44 -7.55
C GLY A 137 -1.72 19.38 -8.86
N GLY A 138 -2.10 18.45 -9.74
CA GLY A 138 -1.54 18.32 -11.09
C GLY A 138 -1.84 19.51 -12.02
N PRO A 139 -1.62 19.38 -13.34
CA PRO A 139 -1.49 20.50 -14.29
C PRO A 139 -2.71 21.43 -14.46
N ASN A 140 -3.83 21.14 -13.80
CA ASN A 140 -5.02 21.98 -13.85
C ASN A 140 -4.97 23.07 -12.77
N VAL A 141 -4.88 24.33 -13.22
CA VAL A 141 -4.93 25.50 -12.34
C VAL A 141 -6.35 25.72 -11.84
N LEU A 142 -6.52 25.76 -10.52
CA LEU A 142 -7.73 26.28 -9.88
C LEU A 142 -7.56 27.77 -9.61
N ASN A 143 -8.58 28.55 -9.96
CA ASN A 143 -8.69 29.91 -9.43
C ASN A 143 -9.06 29.84 -7.94
N GLU A 144 -8.42 30.66 -7.11
CA GLU A 144 -8.45 30.62 -5.62
C GLU A 144 -9.84 30.67 -4.98
N THR A 145 -10.89 30.97 -5.75
CA THR A 145 -12.28 31.10 -5.28
C THR A 145 -13.08 29.79 -5.39
N GLN A 146 -12.53 28.71 -5.94
CA GLN A 146 -13.26 27.45 -6.12
C GLN A 146 -12.81 26.36 -5.11
N PRO A 147 -13.75 25.58 -4.54
CA PRO A 147 -13.42 24.52 -3.59
C PRO A 147 -12.62 23.40 -4.27
N LEU A 148 -11.60 22.90 -3.57
CA LEU A 148 -10.69 21.84 -4.05
C LEU A 148 -11.44 20.55 -4.42
N SER A 149 -12.62 20.30 -3.85
CA SER A 149 -13.50 19.17 -4.23
C SER A 149 -13.90 19.17 -5.70
N GLN A 150 -13.79 20.31 -6.39
CA GLN A 150 -14.06 20.40 -7.83
C GLN A 150 -12.93 19.89 -8.72
N VAL A 151 -11.73 19.57 -8.22
CA VAL A 151 -10.62 18.99 -9.03
C VAL A 151 -10.26 17.57 -8.64
N VAL A 152 -10.81 17.07 -7.54
CA VAL A 152 -10.66 15.68 -7.13
C VAL A 152 -11.48 14.79 -8.07
N PRO A 153 -10.99 13.60 -8.47
CA PRO A 153 -11.76 12.65 -9.25
C PRO A 153 -13.12 12.39 -8.60
N ASN A 154 -14.20 12.58 -9.35
CA ASN A 154 -15.57 12.36 -8.89
C ASN A 154 -16.20 11.28 -9.79
N THR A 155 -16.76 10.24 -9.19
CA THR A 155 -17.42 9.13 -9.89
C THR A 155 -18.62 9.56 -10.72
N SER A 156 -19.18 10.74 -10.46
CA SER A 156 -20.29 11.35 -11.18
C SER A 156 -19.85 12.41 -12.21
N ASN A 157 -18.54 12.70 -12.31
CA ASN A 157 -18.02 13.71 -13.23
C ASN A 157 -16.66 13.31 -13.82
N ASN A 158 -16.69 12.93 -15.10
CA ASN A 158 -15.53 12.44 -15.83
C ASN A 158 -14.47 13.51 -16.14
N LYS A 159 -14.75 14.79 -15.88
CA LYS A 159 -13.87 15.93 -16.20
C LYS A 159 -12.48 15.84 -15.56
N PHE A 160 -12.34 15.05 -14.49
CA PHE A 160 -11.08 14.90 -13.74
C PHE A 160 -10.69 13.44 -13.50
N GLN A 161 -11.32 12.47 -14.19
CA GLN A 161 -11.10 11.03 -13.93
C GLN A 161 -9.70 10.53 -14.31
N TYR A 162 -8.93 11.32 -15.06
CA TYR A 162 -7.56 11.02 -15.48
C TYR A 162 -6.55 12.07 -15.01
N ASN A 163 -6.94 12.94 -14.07
CA ASN A 163 -5.98 13.87 -13.49
C ASN A 163 -4.93 13.09 -12.69
N ASN A 164 -3.65 13.33 -13.01
CA ASN A 164 -2.46 12.65 -12.46
C ASN A 164 -2.13 11.27 -13.07
N VAL A 165 -2.70 10.90 -14.21
CA VAL A 165 -2.12 9.85 -15.05
C VAL A 165 -0.97 10.47 -15.84
N TYR A 166 0.27 10.21 -15.42
CA TYR A 166 1.46 10.53 -16.20
C TYR A 166 1.65 9.44 -17.26
N ASP A 167 1.22 9.70 -18.49
CA ASP A 167 1.75 8.98 -19.65
C ASP A 167 2.95 9.78 -20.15
N ASP A 168 4.15 9.36 -19.74
CA ASP A 168 5.37 10.08 -20.08
C ASP A 168 5.73 9.96 -21.57
N ASN A 169 5.11 9.04 -22.35
CA ASN A 169 5.41 8.95 -23.78
C ASN A 169 4.46 8.03 -24.59
N LEU A 170 3.36 8.57 -25.11
CA LEU A 170 2.41 7.92 -26.03
C LEU A 170 3.06 7.25 -27.27
N TYR A 171 4.29 7.65 -27.65
CA TYR A 171 4.95 7.20 -28.87
C TYR A 171 5.96 6.07 -28.67
N THR A 172 6.30 5.68 -27.44
CA THR A 172 7.35 4.66 -27.21
C THR A 172 6.84 3.26 -26.94
N ASN A 173 5.63 3.09 -26.40
CA ASN A 173 5.18 1.79 -25.89
C ASN A 173 4.51 0.87 -26.93
N ASN A 174 4.16 1.38 -28.13
CA ASN A 174 3.46 0.61 -29.16
C ASN A 174 4.22 0.42 -30.49
N GLY A 175 5.49 0.85 -30.57
CA GLY A 175 6.35 0.54 -31.72
C GLY A 175 5.88 1.05 -33.08
N TYR A 176 5.09 2.14 -33.13
CA TYR A 176 4.76 2.79 -34.41
C TYR A 176 5.92 3.69 -34.85
N PRO A 177 6.29 3.70 -36.15
CA PRO A 177 7.33 4.59 -36.63
C PRO A 177 6.87 6.05 -36.55
N SER A 178 7.71 6.92 -35.99
CA SER A 178 7.63 8.35 -36.22
C SER A 178 8.29 8.69 -37.55
N ASP A 179 7.74 9.65 -38.30
CA ASP A 179 8.32 10.17 -39.53
C ASP A 179 9.81 10.57 -39.40
#